data_AF-A0A0B2XJM4-F1
#
_entry.id   AF-A0A0B2XJM4-F1
#
_cell.length_a   1.000
_cell.length_b   1.000
_cell.length_c   1.000
_cell.angle_alpha   90.00
_cell.angle_beta   90.00
_cell.angle_gamma   90.00
#
_symmetry.space_group_name_H-M   'P 1'
#
loop_
_entity.id
_entity.type
_entity.pdbx_description
1 polymer ?
#
loop_
_entity_poly.entity_id
_entity_poly.type
_entity_poly.pdbx_seq_one_letter_code
_entity_poly.pdbx_strand_id
1 'polypeptide(L)'
;MTFFEEQPIRDARVYLYRWIFHNWPDSYCIRMLRALAPALKEGATVLIMDSILPPSGLPNLMDRKLRAMDVTMLEIGNSKERDSDEWKQLFRQADERYV
;
A
#
# COMPACT_ATOMS: atom_id res chain seq x y z
N MET A 1 -11.17 -10.02 -12.97
CA MET A 1 -11.36 -8.87 -12.07
C MET A 1 -10.00 -8.48 -11.55
N THR A 2 -9.56 -7.27 -11.85
CA THR A 2 -8.27 -6.74 -11.41
C THR A 2 -8.49 -5.69 -10.31
N PHE A 3 -7.47 -5.37 -9.52
CA PHE A 3 -7.54 -4.30 -8.50
C PHE A 3 -7.55 -2.89 -9.09
N PHE A 4 -7.49 -2.78 -10.42
CA PHE A 4 -7.39 -1.52 -11.16
C PHE A 4 -8.73 -1.05 -11.75
N GLU A 5 -9.77 -1.84 -11.55
CA GLU A 5 -11.15 -1.59 -11.96
C GLU A 5 -11.98 -1.29 -10.72
N GLU A 6 -13.10 -0.59 -10.90
CA GLU A 6 -13.98 -0.24 -9.77
C GLU A 6 -14.34 -1.49 -8.95
N GLN A 7 -14.18 -1.38 -7.63
CA GLN A 7 -14.43 -2.48 -6.72
C GLN A 7 -15.91 -2.90 -6.78
N PRO A 8 -16.23 -4.14 -7.20
CA PRO A 8 -17.61 -4.59 -7.36
C PRO A 8 -18.35 -4.77 -6.03
N ILE A 9 -17.63 -5.08 -4.95
CA ILE A 9 -18.23 -5.27 -3.62
C ILE A 9 -18.29 -3.92 -2.90
N ARG A 10 -19.49 -3.38 -2.72
CA ARG A 10 -19.72 -2.10 -2.05
C ARG A 10 -20.07 -2.29 -0.57
N ASP A 11 -19.91 -1.23 0.21
CA ASP A 11 -20.40 -1.11 1.59
C ASP A 11 -19.82 -2.15 2.58
N ALA A 12 -18.69 -2.77 2.23
CA ALA A 12 -17.99 -3.64 3.16
C ALA A 12 -17.47 -2.83 4.35
N ARG A 13 -17.40 -3.46 5.53
CA ARG A 13 -16.82 -2.82 6.72
C ARG A 13 -15.30 -2.70 6.61
N VAL A 14 -14.65 -3.69 6.00
CA VAL A 14 -13.19 -3.74 5.85
C VAL A 14 -12.84 -4.20 4.44
N TYR A 15 -11.91 -3.50 3.81
CA TYR A 15 -11.20 -3.92 2.60
C TYR A 15 -9.74 -4.20 2.96
N LEU A 16 -9.34 -5.47 2.93
CA LEU A 16 -7.98 -5.89 3.30
C LEU A 16 -7.10 -6.05 2.05
N TYR A 17 -5.92 -5.44 2.08
CA TYR A 17 -4.83 -5.69 1.14
C TYR A 17 -3.62 -6.17 1.91
N ARG A 18 -3.19 -7.40 1.63
CA ARG A 18 -2.06 -8.04 2.30
C ARG A 18 -1.00 -8.39 1.27
N TRP A 19 0.21 -7.83 1.41
CA TRP A 19 1.34 -8.08 0.50
C TRP A 19 0.99 -7.74 -0.95
N ILE A 20 0.31 -6.60 -1.13
CA ILE A 20 -0.15 -6.14 -2.44
C ILE A 20 0.62 -4.90 -2.87
N PHE A 21 0.59 -3.84 -2.08
CA PHE A 21 1.01 -2.50 -2.51
C PHE A 21 2.52 -2.37 -2.68
N HIS A 22 3.31 -3.13 -1.93
CA HIS A 22 4.77 -3.17 -2.11
C HIS A 22 5.24 -3.77 -3.45
N ASN A 23 4.40 -4.56 -4.14
CA ASN A 23 4.70 -5.12 -5.45
C ASN A 23 4.54 -4.11 -6.60
N TRP A 24 4.02 -2.91 -6.33
CA TRP A 24 3.61 -1.96 -7.35
C TRP A 24 4.24 -0.57 -7.13
N PRO A 25 4.60 0.13 -8.23
CA PRO A 25 4.97 1.54 -8.16
C PRO A 25 3.82 2.41 -7.66
N ASP A 26 4.15 3.58 -7.08
CA ASP A 26 3.18 4.48 -6.46
C ASP A 26 2.01 4.85 -7.39
N SER A 27 2.26 5.04 -8.70
CA SER A 27 1.22 5.36 -9.69
C SER A 27 0.14 4.27 -9.80
N TYR A 28 0.54 3.00 -9.72
CA TYR A 28 -0.37 1.86 -9.76
C TYR A 28 -1.11 1.70 -8.43
N CYS A 29 -0.42 1.88 -7.30
CA CYS A 29 -1.04 1.89 -5.98
C CYS A 29 -2.13 2.96 -5.86
N ILE A 30 -1.86 4.19 -6.32
CA ILE A 30 -2.82 5.28 -6.37
C ILE A 30 -4.03 4.90 -7.23
N ARG A 31 -3.79 4.27 -8.39
CA ARG A 31 -4.86 3.79 -9.26
C ARG A 31 -5.74 2.74 -8.56
N MET A 32 -5.15 1.81 -7.81
CA MET A 32 -5.91 0.82 -7.03
C MET A 32 -6.77 1.47 -5.95
N LEU A 33 -6.20 2.40 -5.18
CA LEU A 33 -6.93 3.12 -4.13
C LEU A 33 -8.07 3.97 -4.67
N ARG A 34 -7.89 4.59 -5.85
CA ARG A 34 -8.95 5.33 -6.55
C ARG A 34 -10.05 4.41 -7.07
N ALA A 35 -9.71 3.21 -7.52
CA ALA A 35 -10.69 2.22 -7.95
C ALA A 35 -11.51 1.64 -6.78
N LEU A 36 -10.92 1.61 -5.57
CA LEU A 36 -11.60 1.22 -4.35
C LEU A 36 -12.53 2.32 -3.81
N ALA A 37 -12.12 3.59 -3.89
CA ALA A 37 -12.77 4.72 -3.24
C ALA A 37 -14.30 4.83 -3.47
N PRO A 38 -14.87 4.55 -4.66
CA PRO A 38 -16.32 4.58 -4.87
C PRO A 38 -17.11 3.52 -4.07
N ALA A 39 -16.47 2.40 -3.71
CA ALA A 39 -17.10 1.30 -2.99
C ALA A 39 -17.11 1.51 -1.46
N LEU A 40 -16.37 2.51 -0.96
CA LEU A 40 -16.26 2.79 0.47
C LEU A 40 -17.49 3.50 0.99
N LYS A 41 -18.06 2.98 2.07
CA LYS A 41 -19.05 3.68 2.89
C LYS A 41 -18.39 4.48 4.01
N GLU A 42 -19.16 5.39 4.59
CA GLU A 42 -18.77 6.09 5.83
C GLU A 42 -18.38 5.07 6.92
N GLY A 43 -17.21 5.28 7.53
CA GLY A 43 -16.67 4.39 8.56
C GLY A 43 -16.13 3.04 8.07
N ALA A 44 -16.01 2.82 6.75
CA ALA A 44 -15.27 1.68 6.21
C ALA A 44 -13.78 1.79 6.53
N THR A 45 -13.11 0.65 6.73
CA THR A 45 -11.67 0.58 6.97
C THR A 45 -10.96 -0.04 5.77
N VAL A 46 -9.96 0.66 5.24
CA VAL A 46 -8.99 0.06 4.31
C VAL A 46 -7.80 -0.41 5.14
N LEU A 47 -7.65 -1.72 5.27
CA LEU A 47 -6.59 -2.33 6.07
C LEU A 47 -5.44 -2.74 5.15
N ILE A 48 -4.28 -2.12 5.32
CA ILE A 48 -3.04 -2.51 4.64
C ILE A 48 -2.19 -3.36 5.58
N MET A 49 -1.78 -4.52 5.10
CA MET A 49 -0.86 -5.43 5.77
C MET A 49 0.37 -5.63 4.89
N ASP A 50 1.21 -4.60 4.85
CA ASP A 50 2.53 -4.58 4.21
C ASP A 50 3.60 -4.18 5.25
N SER A 51 4.88 -4.30 4.87
CA SER A 51 5.98 -3.87 5.72
C SER A 51 6.03 -2.34 5.85
N ILE A 52 6.51 -1.86 7.00
CA ILE A 52 6.87 -0.46 7.21
C ILE A 52 8.38 -0.41 7.38
N LEU A 53 9.05 0.28 6.47
CA LEU A 53 10.50 0.41 6.51
C LEU A 53 10.91 1.33 7.69
N PRO A 54 11.75 0.86 8.63
CA PRO A 54 12.24 1.70 9.70
C PRO A 54 13.36 2.65 9.20
N PRO A 55 13.73 3.66 9.99
CA PRO A 55 14.88 4.51 9.70
C PRO A 55 16.16 3.71 9.41
N SER A 56 17.00 4.24 8.51
CA SER A 56 18.23 3.58 8.09
C SER A 56 19.28 3.45 9.20
N GLY A 57 20.05 2.36 9.14
CA GLY A 57 21.22 2.15 9.99
C GLY A 57 20.98 1.38 11.29
N LEU A 58 19.82 0.75 11.46
CA LEU A 58 19.58 -0.09 12.64
C LEU A 58 20.38 -1.40 12.55
N PRO A 59 21.26 -1.73 13.52
CA PRO A 59 22.12 -2.89 13.45
C PRO A 59 21.40 -4.18 13.88
N ASN A 60 20.24 -4.48 13.29
CA ASN A 60 19.47 -5.67 13.64
C ASN A 60 19.11 -6.51 12.40
N LEU A 61 18.83 -7.79 12.63
CA LEU A 61 18.51 -8.76 11.56
C LEU A 61 17.23 -8.39 10.80
N MET A 62 16.27 -7.76 11.48
CA MET A 62 15.00 -7.39 10.86
C MET A 62 15.18 -6.28 9.82
N ASP A 63 15.98 -5.25 10.14
CA ASP A 63 16.32 -4.17 9.23
C ASP A 63 16.97 -4.70 7.94
N ARG A 64 17.94 -5.61 8.07
CA ARG A 64 18.59 -6.26 6.92
C ARG A 64 17.59 -7.03 6.04
N LYS A 65 16.64 -7.74 6.65
CA LYS A 65 15.61 -8.49 5.92
C LYS A 65 14.67 -7.57 5.14
N LEU A 66 14.23 -6.48 5.76
CA LEU A 66 13.36 -5.49 5.10
C LEU A 66 14.08 -4.81 3.93
N ARG A 67 15.36 -4.45 4.09
CA ARG A 67 16.16 -3.89 2.99
C ARG A 67 16.41 -4.88 1.85
N ALA A 68 16.61 -6.16 2.16
CA ALA A 68 16.72 -7.19 1.13
C ALA A 68 15.41 -7.36 0.35
N MET A 69 14.26 -7.26 1.04
CA MET A 69 12.94 -7.26 0.41
C MET A 69 12.75 -6.05 -0.50
N ASP A 70 13.14 -4.86 -0.05
CA ASP A 70 13.09 -3.63 -0.86
C ASP A 70 13.87 -3.77 -2.17
N VAL A 71 15.09 -4.32 -2.11
CA VAL A 71 15.87 -4.63 -3.32
C VAL A 71 15.15 -5.63 -4.23
N THR A 72 14.49 -6.63 -3.66
CA THR A 72 13.70 -7.62 -4.42
C THR A 72 12.50 -6.96 -5.11
N MET A 73 11.81 -6.04 -4.43
CA MET A 73 10.69 -5.28 -4.98
C MET A 73 11.15 -4.36 -6.12
N LEU A 74 12.32 -3.73 -5.97
CA LEU A 74 12.94 -2.95 -7.03
C LEU A 74 13.26 -3.80 -8.27
N GLU A 75 13.88 -4.97 -8.08
CA GLU A 75 14.28 -5.86 -9.19
C GLU A 75 13.09 -6.43 -9.97
N ILE A 76 12.05 -6.88 -9.27
CA ILE A 76 10.93 -7.62 -9.88
C ILE A 76 9.79 -6.70 -10.33
N GLY A 77 9.49 -5.67 -9.54
CA GLY A 77 8.30 -4.83 -9.70
C GLY A 77 8.59 -3.39 -10.11
N ASN A 78 9.87 -2.99 -10.16
CA ASN A 78 10.28 -1.59 -10.18
C ASN A 78 9.54 -0.77 -9.09
N SER A 79 9.34 -1.42 -7.94
CA SER A 79 8.58 -0.94 -6.79
C SER A 79 9.49 -0.81 -5.57
N LYS A 80 8.91 -0.54 -4.40
CA LYS A 80 9.65 -0.29 -3.16
C LYS A 80 8.86 -0.72 -1.93
N GLU A 81 9.59 -1.04 -0.87
CA GLU A 81 9.07 -0.93 0.49
C GLU A 81 8.92 0.55 0.85
N ARG A 82 7.98 0.86 1.75
CA ARG A 82 7.65 2.25 2.11
C ARG A 82 7.81 2.47 3.60
N ASP A 83 8.31 3.64 3.97
CA ASP A 83 8.26 4.09 5.35
C ASP A 83 6.85 4.62 5.73
N SER A 84 6.68 4.99 7.01
CA SER A 84 5.38 5.45 7.50
C SER A 84 4.88 6.74 6.83
N ASP A 85 5.77 7.64 6.43
CA ASP A 85 5.39 8.92 5.84
C ASP A 85 5.09 8.77 4.35
N GLU A 86 5.83 7.93 3.65
CA GLU A 86 5.53 7.52 2.28
C GLU A 86 4.17 6.84 2.18
N TRP A 87 3.81 5.97 3.14
CA TRP A 87 2.46 5.39 3.20
C TRP A 87 1.38 6.46 3.34
N LYS A 88 1.52 7.40 4.29
CA LYS A 88 0.55 8.50 4.46
C LYS A 88 0.44 9.33 3.19
N GLN A 89 1.56 9.62 2.55
CA GLN A 89 1.58 10.40 1.31
C GLN A 89 0.89 9.67 0.17
N LEU A 90 1.08 8.35 0.04
CA LEU A 90 0.44 7.52 -0.98
C LEU A 90 -1.09 7.57 -0.87
N PHE A 91 -1.61 7.42 0.34
CA PHE A 91 -3.04 7.50 0.62
C PHE A 91 -3.62 8.88 0.31
N ARG A 92 -2.97 9.96 0.79
CA ARG A 92 -3.40 11.33 0.49
C ARG A 92 -3.39 11.67 -0.99
N GLN A 93 -2.42 11.15 -1.75
CA GLN A 93 -2.36 11.35 -3.21
C GLN A 93 -3.49 10.61 -3.94
N ALA A 94 -3.97 9.50 -3.37
CA ALA A 94 -5.09 8.77 -3.94
C ALA A 94 -6.42 9.50 -3.74
N ASP A 95 -6.69 9.94 -2.51
CA ASP A 95 -7.91 10.64 -2.12
C ASP A 95 -7.69 11.39 -0.80
N GLU A 96 -8.14 12.65 -0.70
CA GLU A 96 -8.00 13.47 0.51
C GLU A 96 -8.83 12.96 1.70
N ARG A 97 -9.82 12.09 1.43
CA ARG A 97 -10.67 11.47 2.47
C ARG A 97 -9.96 10.35 3.22
N TYR A 98 -8.82 9.85 2.72
CA TYR A 98 -8.00 8.91 3.48
C TYR A 98 -7.25 9.65 4.59
N VAL A 99 -7.48 9.22 5.83
CA VAL A 99 -6.94 9.83 7.06
C VAL A 99 -5.78 9.05 7.65
#